data_AF-A0A1F3BTP1-F1
#
_entry.id   AF-A0A1F3BTP1-F1
#
_cell.length_a   1.000
_cell.length_b   1.000
_cell.length_c   1.000
_cell.angle_alpha   90.00
_cell.angle_beta   90.00
_cell.angle_gamma   90.00
#
_symmetry.space_group_name_H-M   'P 1'
#
loop_
_entity.id
_entity.type
_entity.pdbx_description
1 polymer ?
#
loop_
_entity_poly.entity_id
_entity_poly.type
_entity_poly.pdbx_seq_one_letter_code
_entity_poly.pdbx_strand_id
1 'polypeptide(L)'
;MSIFQLYFNLGVQHITDIVGYDHILFLITLCAVYSLKQWKNILVLITAFTIGHTTSLVLATFNFINIPVEIIEFLIPITILITSLANIFQKNEFVSLRLHLIKYCIALFFGLIHGLGFSNYLRNLLGSEENIIKPLFAFNLGIELGQLLIVIIVLFLTAITVYLGHVKKREWNLILSGAGLGVSLILIIDRFPF
;
A
#
# COMPACT_ATOMS: atom_id res chain seq x y z
N MET A 1 5.82 -0.35 -27.96
CA MET A 1 6.28 0.05 -26.60
C MET A 1 7.47 -0.81 -26.23
N SER A 2 8.44 -0.29 -25.47
CA SER A 2 9.54 -1.13 -24.97
C SER A 2 9.03 -2.03 -23.83
N ILE A 3 9.69 -3.17 -23.61
CA ILE A 3 9.40 -4.09 -22.49
C ILE A 3 9.43 -3.32 -21.16
N PHE A 4 10.43 -2.45 -20.97
CA PHE A 4 10.53 -1.62 -19.78
C PHE A 4 9.28 -0.73 -19.59
N GLN A 5 8.83 -0.04 -20.64
CA GLN A 5 7.67 0.84 -20.57
C GLN A 5 6.38 0.08 -20.27
N LEU A 6 6.25 -1.14 -20.80
CA LEU A 6 5.11 -2.01 -20.53
C LEU A 6 5.04 -2.37 -19.04
N TYR A 7 6.11 -2.93 -18.47
CA TYR A 7 6.13 -3.31 -17.05
C TYR A 7 6.07 -2.11 -16.11
N PHE A 8 6.69 -1.00 -16.47
CA PHE A 8 6.57 0.25 -15.72
C PHE A 8 5.11 0.73 -15.64
N ASN A 9 4.42 0.78 -16.78
CA ASN A 9 3.01 1.17 -16.80
C ASN A 9 2.12 0.18 -16.05
N LEU A 10 2.40 -1.12 -16.15
CA LEU A 10 1.70 -2.14 -15.35
C LEU A 10 1.88 -1.90 -13.85
N GLY A 11 3.09 -1.53 -13.39
CA GLY A 11 3.34 -1.20 -11.99
C GLY A 11 2.54 0.01 -11.52
N VAL A 12 2.49 1.08 -12.33
CA VAL A 12 1.67 2.26 -12.03
C VAL A 12 0.19 1.88 -11.97
N GLN A 13 -0.30 1.15 -12.97
CA GLN A 13 -1.71 0.73 -13.06
C GLN A 13 -2.09 -0.20 -11.91
N HIS A 14 -1.21 -1.11 -11.50
CA HIS A 14 -1.46 -2.01 -10.38
C HIS A 14 -1.77 -1.26 -9.07
N ILE A 15 -1.07 -0.16 -8.81
CA ILE A 15 -1.29 0.66 -7.60
C ILE A 15 -2.47 1.64 -7.76
N THR A 16 -2.72 2.09 -8.98
CA THR A 16 -3.75 3.10 -9.30
C THR A 16 -5.06 2.52 -9.81
N ASP A 17 -5.21 1.19 -9.81
CA ASP A 17 -6.42 0.52 -10.25
C ASP A 17 -7.59 0.84 -9.31
N ILE A 18 -8.66 1.33 -9.90
CA ILE A 18 -9.89 1.71 -9.19
C ILE A 18 -10.72 0.45 -8.87
N VAL A 19 -10.58 -0.63 -9.65
CA VAL A 19 -11.28 -1.89 -9.39
C VAL A 19 -10.65 -2.58 -8.17
N GLY A 20 -9.32 -2.69 -8.15
CA GLY A 20 -8.52 -3.17 -7.02
C GLY A 20 -8.06 -2.06 -6.06
N TYR A 21 -8.98 -1.20 -5.59
CA TYR A 21 -8.66 0.00 -4.83
C TYR A 21 -8.01 -0.22 -3.44
N ASP A 22 -7.71 -1.46 -3.06
CA ASP A 22 -7.13 -1.83 -1.76
C ASP A 22 -5.80 -1.12 -1.49
N HIS A 23 -4.94 -1.00 -2.50
CA HIS A 23 -3.67 -0.26 -2.40
C HIS A 23 -3.89 1.22 -2.14
N ILE A 24 -4.84 1.82 -2.85
CA ILE A 24 -5.21 3.23 -2.69
C ILE A 24 -5.75 3.45 -1.28
N LEU A 25 -6.68 2.61 -0.84
CA LEU A 25 -7.29 2.68 0.48
C LEU A 25 -6.26 2.50 1.59
N PHE A 26 -5.35 1.54 1.43
CA PHE A 26 -4.24 1.30 2.34
C PHE A 26 -3.35 2.54 2.44
N LEU A 27 -2.89 3.12 1.33
CA LEU A 27 -2.04 4.31 1.31
C LEU A 27 -2.73 5.54 1.90
N ILE A 28 -4.01 5.77 1.59
CA ILE A 28 -4.80 6.86 2.19
C ILE A 28 -4.82 6.71 3.70
N THR A 29 -5.17 5.52 4.19
CA THR A 29 -5.25 5.22 5.62
C THR A 29 -3.89 5.41 6.27
N LEU A 30 -2.84 4.83 5.70
CA LEU A 30 -1.48 4.88 6.21
C LEU A 30 -0.92 6.31 6.31
N CYS A 31 -1.25 7.16 5.33
CA CYS A 31 -0.83 8.56 5.29
C CYS A 31 -1.67 9.49 6.17
N ALA A 32 -2.85 9.05 6.63
CA ALA A 32 -3.81 9.88 7.36
C ALA A 32 -3.22 10.53 8.63
N VAL A 33 -2.28 9.86 9.30
CA VAL A 33 -1.60 10.35 10.52
C VAL A 33 -0.44 11.31 10.24
N TYR A 34 0.06 11.38 9.00
CA TYR A 34 1.23 12.17 8.68
C TYR A 34 0.86 13.57 8.16
N SER A 35 1.72 14.55 8.43
CA SER A 35 1.64 15.90 7.89
C SER A 35 2.66 16.12 6.76
N LEU A 36 2.48 17.21 5.98
CA LEU A 36 3.45 17.62 4.94
C LEU A 36 4.89 17.72 5.47
N LYS A 37 5.07 18.13 6.73
CA LYS A 37 6.39 18.28 7.36
C LYS A 37 7.11 16.93 7.52
N GLN A 38 6.38 15.81 7.49
CA GLN A 38 6.87 14.46 7.72
C GLN A 38 7.00 13.66 6.40
N TRP A 39 7.13 14.33 5.25
CA TRP A 39 7.25 13.68 3.95
C TRP A 39 8.36 12.61 3.89
N LYS A 40 9.50 12.83 4.56
CA LYS A 40 10.59 11.85 4.64
C LYS A 40 10.14 10.54 5.30
N ASN A 41 9.35 10.62 6.36
CA ASN A 41 8.83 9.44 7.06
C ASN A 41 7.84 8.68 6.16
N ILE A 42 7.05 9.39 5.35
CA ILE A 42 6.14 8.76 4.40
C ILE A 42 6.93 8.05 3.30
N LEU A 43 7.97 8.69 2.75
CA LEU A 43 8.85 8.07 1.75
C LEU A 43 9.46 6.76 2.25
N VAL A 44 10.08 6.77 3.43
CA VAL A 44 10.66 5.55 4.02
C VAL A 44 9.59 4.47 4.18
N LEU A 45 8.36 4.86 4.53
CA LEU A 45 7.28 3.93 4.76
C LEU A 45 6.76 3.30 3.46
N ILE A 46 6.53 4.09 2.41
CA ILE A 46 6.12 3.54 1.10
C ILE A 46 7.23 2.70 0.48
N THR A 47 8.50 3.09 0.63
CA THR A 47 9.64 2.27 0.16
C THR A 47 9.72 0.96 0.94
N ALA A 48 9.50 0.98 2.27
CA ALA A 48 9.46 -0.25 3.07
C ALA A 48 8.35 -1.21 2.61
N PHE A 49 7.16 -0.68 2.31
CA PHE A 49 6.07 -1.45 1.70
C PHE A 49 6.49 -2.04 0.35
N THR A 50 7.10 -1.25 -0.52
CA THR A 50 7.54 -1.69 -1.86
C THR A 50 8.61 -2.76 -1.79
N ILE A 51 9.53 -2.68 -0.82
CA ILE A 51 10.52 -3.74 -0.57
C ILE A 51 9.84 -5.05 -0.18
N GLY A 52 8.87 -5.01 0.74
CA GLY A 52 8.09 -6.18 1.12
C GLY A 52 7.32 -6.76 -0.07
N HIS A 53 6.61 -5.90 -0.80
CA HIS A 53 5.83 -6.25 -1.98
C HIS A 53 6.68 -6.88 -3.09
N THR A 54 7.84 -6.30 -3.37
CA THR A 54 8.80 -6.84 -4.34
C THR A 54 9.27 -8.23 -3.92
N THR A 55 9.54 -8.39 -2.62
CA THR A 55 10.03 -9.66 -2.08
C THR A 55 8.99 -10.76 -2.25
N SER A 56 7.71 -10.50 -1.95
CA SER A 56 6.66 -11.51 -2.17
C SER A 56 6.43 -11.82 -3.65
N LEU A 57 6.48 -10.81 -4.53
CA LEU A 57 6.40 -11.04 -5.98
C LEU A 57 7.54 -11.93 -6.49
N VAL A 58 8.78 -11.67 -6.07
CA VAL A 58 9.94 -12.50 -6.44
C VAL A 58 9.73 -13.92 -5.94
N LEU A 59 9.39 -14.10 -4.66
CA LEU A 59 9.21 -15.43 -4.06
C LEU A 59 8.11 -16.24 -4.76
N ALA A 60 6.99 -15.61 -5.08
CA ALA A 60 5.87 -16.27 -5.73
C ALA A 60 6.06 -16.46 -7.25
N THR A 61 6.84 -15.59 -7.91
CA THR A 61 7.22 -15.77 -9.33
C THR A 61 8.14 -16.99 -9.50
N PHE A 62 9.09 -17.18 -8.59
CA PHE A 62 9.96 -18.37 -8.55
C PHE A 62 9.32 -19.60 -7.90
N ASN A 63 8.04 -19.52 -7.54
CA ASN A 63 7.28 -20.61 -6.92
C ASN A 63 7.88 -21.13 -5.59
N PHE A 64 8.59 -20.27 -4.84
CA PHE A 64 9.08 -20.59 -3.50
C PHE A 64 7.96 -20.57 -2.46
N ILE A 65 6.91 -19.79 -2.69
CA ILE A 65 5.74 -19.66 -1.82
C ILE A 65 4.49 -19.79 -2.67
N ASN A 66 3.57 -20.64 -2.24
CA ASN A 66 2.26 -20.80 -2.84
C ASN A 66 1.19 -20.71 -1.73
N ILE A 67 0.50 -19.58 -1.66
CA ILE A 67 -0.59 -19.34 -0.72
C ILE A 67 -1.87 -19.17 -1.55
N PRO A 68 -3.00 -19.79 -1.15
CA PRO A 68 -4.29 -19.60 -1.82
C PRO A 68 -4.65 -18.11 -1.96
N VAL A 69 -5.13 -17.72 -3.14
CA VAL A 69 -5.45 -16.32 -3.46
C VAL A 69 -6.54 -15.80 -2.52
N GLU A 70 -7.50 -16.64 -2.18
CA GLU A 70 -8.62 -16.34 -1.30
C GLU A 70 -8.13 -15.91 0.10
N ILE A 71 -7.09 -16.56 0.62
CA ILE A 71 -6.47 -16.20 1.91
C ILE A 71 -5.77 -14.85 1.78
N ILE A 72 -5.05 -14.59 0.68
CA ILE A 72 -4.34 -13.33 0.48
C ILE A 72 -5.33 -12.17 0.34
N GLU A 73 -6.35 -12.35 -0.48
CA GLU A 73 -7.42 -11.36 -0.72
C GLU A 73 -8.21 -11.04 0.56
N PHE A 74 -8.33 -12.00 1.48
CA PHE A 74 -8.87 -11.79 2.82
C PHE A 74 -7.91 -11.05 3.76
N LEU A 75 -6.61 -11.35 3.70
CA LEU A 75 -5.59 -10.71 4.54
C LEU A 75 -5.33 -9.25 4.17
N ILE A 76 -5.44 -8.89 2.89
CA ILE A 76 -5.25 -7.51 2.40
C ILE A 76 -6.15 -6.51 3.17
N PRO A 77 -7.49 -6.66 3.22
CA PRO A 77 -8.35 -5.72 3.96
C PRO A 77 -8.14 -5.81 5.48
N ILE A 78 -7.67 -6.94 6.03
CA ILE A 78 -7.22 -7.01 7.43
C ILE A 78 -6.06 -6.06 7.70
N THR A 79 -5.09 -5.95 6.79
CA THR A 79 -3.99 -4.96 6.95
C THR A 79 -4.49 -3.52 6.99
N ILE A 80 -5.53 -3.19 6.22
CA ILE A 80 -6.17 -1.87 6.19
C ILE A 80 -6.92 -1.63 7.50
N LEU A 81 -7.66 -2.62 7.99
CA LEU A 81 -8.37 -2.55 9.27
C LEU A 81 -7.39 -2.28 10.43
N ILE A 82 -6.28 -3.02 10.48
CA ILE A 82 -5.24 -2.83 11.51
C ILE A 82 -4.66 -1.41 11.45
N THR A 83 -4.33 -0.93 10.25
CA THR A 83 -3.82 0.44 10.04
C THR A 83 -4.83 1.48 10.51
N SER A 84 -6.10 1.29 10.16
CA SER A 84 -7.20 2.19 10.51
C SER A 84 -7.38 2.28 12.03
N LEU A 85 -7.42 1.13 12.72
CA LEU A 85 -7.54 1.06 14.17
C LEU A 85 -6.32 1.71 14.85
N ALA A 86 -5.11 1.40 14.38
CA ALA A 86 -3.88 1.99 14.92
C ALA A 86 -3.90 3.53 14.83
N ASN A 87 -4.38 4.08 13.72
CA ASN A 87 -4.51 5.52 13.53
C ASN A 87 -5.63 6.14 14.39
N ILE A 88 -6.75 5.45 14.57
CA ILE A 88 -7.87 5.91 15.40
C ILE A 88 -7.45 5.98 16.86
N PHE A 89 -6.72 4.99 17.36
CA PHE A 89 -6.26 4.95 18.76
C PHE A 89 -4.98 5.75 19.02
N GLN A 90 -4.32 6.27 17.98
CA GLN A 90 -3.15 7.13 18.15
C GLN A 90 -3.56 8.48 18.78
N LYS A 91 -3.25 8.66 20.06
CA LYS A 91 -3.58 9.87 20.84
C LYS A 91 -2.55 11.00 20.71
N ASN A 92 -1.28 10.67 20.46
CA ASN A 92 -0.18 11.64 20.42
C ASN A 92 0.20 11.97 18.98
N GLU A 93 0.36 13.27 18.69
CA GLU A 93 0.89 13.77 17.43
C GLU A 93 2.39 13.45 17.26
N PHE A 94 3.13 13.37 18.38
CA PHE A 94 4.54 12.99 18.38
C PHE A 94 4.70 11.47 18.44
N VAL A 95 5.26 10.92 17.37
CA VAL A 95 5.60 9.51 17.24
C VAL A 95 7.05 9.33 17.71
N SER A 96 7.27 8.47 18.70
CA SER A 96 8.63 8.15 19.15
C SER A 96 9.40 7.41 18.05
N LEU A 97 10.74 7.48 18.10
CA LEU A 97 11.60 6.80 17.13
C LEU A 97 11.29 5.28 17.04
N ARG A 98 11.03 4.65 18.20
CA ARG A 98 10.61 3.24 18.29
C ARG A 98 9.31 2.99 17.54
N LEU A 99 8.33 3.87 17.69
CA LEU A 99 7.03 3.73 17.03
C LEU A 99 7.16 3.92 15.51
N HIS A 100 8.07 4.77 15.04
CA HIS A 100 8.39 4.85 13.61
C HIS A 100 8.96 3.54 13.06
N LEU A 101 9.92 2.93 13.76
CA LEU A 101 10.49 1.63 13.35
C LEU A 101 9.40 0.55 13.27
N ILE A 102 8.51 0.49 14.28
CA ILE A 102 7.39 -0.45 14.27
C ILE A 102 6.49 -0.23 13.04
N LYS A 103 6.16 1.03 12.72
CA LYS A 103 5.35 1.35 11.53
C LYS A 103 6.04 0.94 10.23
N TYR A 104 7.36 1.08 10.12
CA TYR A 104 8.11 0.63 8.94
C TYR A 104 8.15 -0.88 8.81
N CYS A 105 8.36 -1.61 9.91
CA CYS A 105 8.30 -3.07 9.92
C CYS A 105 6.91 -3.59 9.54
N ILE A 106 5.85 -2.95 10.06
CA ILE A 106 4.47 -3.27 9.71
C ILE A 106 4.21 -2.98 8.22
N ALA A 107 4.66 -1.84 7.70
CA ALA A 107 4.51 -1.50 6.29
C ALA A 107 5.21 -2.52 5.38
N LEU A 108 6.43 -2.95 5.73
CA LEU A 108 7.15 -4.01 5.02
C LEU A 108 6.36 -5.33 5.06
N PHE A 109 5.86 -5.72 6.23
CA PHE A 109 5.06 -6.95 6.36
C PHE A 109 3.76 -6.89 5.56
N PHE A 110 3.06 -5.75 5.56
CA PHE A 110 1.86 -5.56 4.76
C PHE A 110 2.18 -5.55 3.26
N GLY A 111 3.32 -4.98 2.86
CA GLY A 111 3.85 -5.10 1.51
C GLY A 111 3.98 -6.55 1.07
N LEU A 112 4.54 -7.43 1.92
CA LEU A 112 4.63 -8.87 1.61
C LEU A 112 3.25 -9.47 1.28
N ILE A 113 2.25 -9.21 2.12
CA ILE A 113 0.88 -9.73 1.92
C ILE A 113 0.31 -9.22 0.60
N HIS A 114 0.38 -7.90 0.36
CA HIS A 114 -0.20 -7.28 -0.83
C HIS A 114 0.43 -7.80 -2.13
N GLY A 115 1.77 -7.96 -2.15
CA GLY A 115 2.46 -8.46 -3.34
C GLY A 115 2.15 -9.92 -3.69
N LEU A 116 1.70 -10.72 -2.73
CA LEU A 116 1.22 -12.08 -3.04
C LEU A 116 -0.07 -12.06 -3.86
N GLY A 117 -0.93 -11.06 -3.69
CA GLY A 117 -2.23 -10.98 -4.37
C GLY A 117 -2.10 -10.83 -5.89
N PHE A 118 -1.02 -10.17 -6.34
CA PHE A 118 -0.74 -9.96 -7.76
C PHE A 118 0.20 -11.01 -8.37
N SER A 119 0.78 -11.87 -7.54
CA SER A 119 1.87 -12.75 -7.95
C SER A 119 1.49 -13.77 -9.03
N ASN A 120 0.28 -14.31 -8.98
CA ASN A 120 -0.19 -15.28 -9.98
C ASN A 120 -0.34 -14.65 -11.37
N TYR A 121 -0.87 -13.42 -11.43
CA TYR A 121 -0.97 -12.67 -12.67
C TYR A 121 0.42 -12.36 -13.24
N LEU A 122 1.33 -11.85 -12.40
CA LEU A 122 2.66 -11.48 -12.84
C LEU A 122 3.47 -12.70 -13.28
N ARG A 123 3.34 -13.85 -12.60
CA ARG A 123 3.98 -15.11 -13.00
C ARG A 123 3.53 -15.56 -14.39
N ASN A 124 2.23 -15.49 -14.69
CA ASN A 124 1.71 -15.84 -16.00
C ASN A 124 2.24 -14.91 -17.10
N LEU A 125 2.45 -13.63 -16.79
CA LEU A 125 2.99 -12.65 -17.71
C LEU A 125 4.52 -12.80 -17.92
N LEU A 126 5.25 -13.15 -16.87
CA LEU A 126 6.71 -13.31 -16.89
C LEU A 126 7.16 -14.69 -17.39
N GLY A 127 6.29 -15.70 -17.41
CA GLY A 127 6.62 -17.05 -17.87
C GLY A 127 7.11 -17.14 -19.33
N SER A 128 6.90 -16.08 -20.12
CA SER A 128 7.39 -15.93 -21.49
C SER A 128 8.75 -15.21 -21.62
N GLU A 129 9.33 -14.70 -20.53
CA GLU A 129 10.54 -13.87 -20.55
C GLU A 129 11.77 -14.65 -20.02
N GLU A 130 12.86 -14.66 -20.78
CA GLU A 130 14.12 -15.33 -20.37
C GLU A 130 14.84 -14.60 -19.21
N ASN A 131 14.56 -13.30 -19.00
CA ASN A 131 15.17 -12.49 -17.95
C ASN A 131 14.14 -11.63 -17.21
N ILE A 132 13.70 -12.11 -16.05
CA ILE A 132 12.68 -11.45 -15.22
C ILE A 132 13.18 -10.22 -14.44
N ILE A 133 14.49 -10.00 -14.32
CA ILE A 133 15.05 -8.95 -13.46
C ILE A 133 14.65 -7.58 -13.98
N LYS A 134 14.78 -7.35 -15.30
CA LYS A 134 14.47 -6.06 -15.91
C LYS A 134 12.96 -5.74 -15.89
N PRO A 135 12.05 -6.67 -16.24
CA PRO A 135 10.61 -6.52 -16.01
C PRO A 135 10.25 -6.20 -14.56
N LEU A 136 10.77 -6.96 -13.58
CA LEU A 136 10.48 -6.74 -12.17
C LEU A 136 10.98 -5.37 -11.68
N PHE A 137 12.18 -4.97 -12.09
CA PHE A 137 12.72 -3.66 -11.76
C PHE A 137 11.85 -2.53 -12.33
N ALA A 138 11.45 -2.62 -13.60
CA ALA A 138 10.56 -1.64 -14.22
C ALA A 138 9.20 -1.57 -13.53
N PHE A 139 8.63 -2.73 -13.19
CA PHE A 139 7.37 -2.85 -12.46
C PHE A 139 7.43 -2.18 -11.09
N ASN A 140 8.49 -2.42 -10.31
CA ASN A 140 8.65 -1.80 -8.98
C ASN A 140 8.86 -0.28 -9.04
N LEU A 141 9.56 0.22 -10.06
CA LEU A 141 9.64 1.67 -10.30
C LEU A 141 8.26 2.26 -10.61
N GLY A 142 7.42 1.52 -11.35
CA GLY A 142 6.02 1.87 -11.59
C GLY A 142 5.19 1.91 -10.31
N ILE A 143 5.36 0.91 -9.43
CA ILE A 143 4.72 0.87 -8.11
C ILE A 143 5.08 2.10 -7.29
N GLU A 144 6.38 2.40 -7.16
CA GLU A 144 6.84 3.51 -6.33
C GLU A 144 6.34 4.86 -6.89
N LEU A 145 6.30 5.02 -8.21
CA LEU A 145 5.67 6.20 -8.82
C LEU A 145 4.17 6.28 -8.51
N GLY A 146 3.43 5.17 -8.67
CA GLY A 146 1.99 5.12 -8.37
C GLY A 146 1.69 5.48 -6.91
N GLN A 147 2.48 4.94 -5.98
CA GLN A 147 2.35 5.28 -4.56
C GLN A 147 2.65 6.76 -4.30
N LEU A 148 3.73 7.29 -4.89
CA LEU A 148 4.08 8.71 -4.77
C LEU A 148 2.97 9.64 -5.25
N LEU A 149 2.33 9.31 -6.38
CA LEU A 149 1.20 10.08 -6.91
C LEU A 149 0.03 10.10 -5.91
N ILE A 150 -0.35 8.95 -5.36
CA ILE A 150 -1.42 8.85 -4.35
C ILE A 150 -1.04 9.64 -3.09
N VAL A 151 0.19 9.48 -2.60
CA VAL A 151 0.70 10.21 -1.42
C VAL A 151 0.62 11.72 -1.63
N ILE A 152 1.04 12.22 -2.79
CA ILE A 152 0.98 13.65 -3.12
C ILE A 152 -0.46 14.15 -3.07
N ILE A 153 -1.40 13.41 -3.67
CA ILE A 153 -2.82 13.77 -3.66
C ILE A 153 -3.37 13.80 -2.23
N VAL A 154 -3.10 12.78 -1.42
CA VAL A 154 -3.57 12.69 -0.02
C VAL A 154 -2.99 13.82 0.83
N LEU A 155 -1.71 14.11 0.65
CA LEU A 155 -1.03 15.20 1.35
C LEU A 155 -1.57 16.57 0.93
N PHE A 156 -1.87 16.76 -0.35
CA PHE A 156 -2.47 17.99 -0.86
C PHE A 156 -3.89 18.20 -0.29
N LEU A 157 -4.75 17.16 -0.32
CA LEU A 157 -6.08 17.21 0.28
C LEU A 157 -6.03 17.45 1.79
N THR A 158 -5.07 16.81 2.47
CA THR A 158 -4.79 17.07 3.89
C THR A 158 -4.42 18.53 4.12
N ALA A 159 -3.57 19.09 3.26
CA ALA A 159 -3.12 20.47 3.39
C ALA A 159 -4.28 21.46 3.22
N ILE A 160 -5.12 21.27 2.20
CA ILE A 160 -6.31 22.08 1.99
C ILE A 160 -7.23 21.99 3.21
N THR A 161 -7.57 20.78 3.64
CA THR A 161 -8.57 20.57 4.70
C THR A 161 -8.08 21.10 6.06
N VAL A 162 -6.81 20.85 6.40
CA VAL A 162 -6.25 21.22 7.70
C VAL A 162 -5.83 22.69 7.76
N TYR A 163 -5.16 23.21 6.72
CA TYR A 163 -4.63 24.57 6.75
C TYR A 163 -5.61 25.61 6.23
N LEU A 164 -6.35 25.34 5.15
CA LEU A 164 -7.33 26.28 4.59
C LEU A 164 -8.71 26.08 5.23
N GLY A 165 -9.12 24.83 5.46
CA GLY A 165 -10.40 24.50 6.09
C GLY A 165 -10.39 24.60 7.62
N HIS A 166 -9.22 24.88 8.24
CA HIS A 166 -9.03 24.96 9.69
C HIS A 166 -9.50 23.72 10.48
N VAL A 167 -9.62 22.56 9.82
CA VAL A 167 -9.99 21.30 10.47
C VAL A 167 -8.80 20.79 11.26
N LYS A 168 -9.04 20.30 12.49
CA LYS A 168 -7.95 19.73 13.29
C LYS A 168 -7.40 18.48 12.59
N LYS A 169 -6.07 18.35 12.50
CA LYS A 169 -5.42 17.19 11.87
C LYS A 169 -5.92 15.85 12.44
N ARG A 170 -6.21 15.81 13.74
CA ARG A 170 -6.78 14.66 14.42
C ARG A 170 -8.16 14.27 13.87
N GLU A 171 -9.04 15.24 13.65
CA GLU A 171 -10.40 15.02 13.10
C GLU A 171 -10.31 14.54 11.65
N TRP A 172 -9.43 15.16 10.85
CA TRP A 172 -9.18 14.72 9.48
C TRP A 172 -8.64 13.27 9.42
N ASN A 173 -7.72 12.92 10.32
CA ASN A 173 -7.22 11.55 10.44
C ASN A 173 -8.33 10.56 10.83
N LEU A 174 -9.24 10.95 11.73
CA LEU A 174 -10.39 10.11 12.11
C LEU A 174 -11.35 9.88 10.95
N ILE A 175 -11.57 10.88 10.10
CA ILE A 175 -12.41 10.74 8.90
C ILE A 175 -11.77 9.72 7.94
N LEU A 176 -10.51 9.92 7.57
CA LEU A 176 -9.82 9.03 6.63
C LEU A 176 -9.68 7.60 7.18
N SER A 177 -9.28 7.46 8.44
CA SER A 177 -9.12 6.14 9.07
C SER A 177 -10.46 5.48 9.38
N GLY A 178 -11.51 6.26 9.67
CA GLY A 178 -12.87 5.75 9.83
C GLY A 178 -13.44 5.22 8.52
N ALA A 179 -13.21 5.92 7.41
CA ALA A 179 -13.55 5.42 6.08
C ALA A 179 -12.77 4.14 5.74
N GLY A 180 -11.45 4.12 5.99
CA GLY A 180 -10.62 2.93 5.86
C GLY A 180 -11.14 1.74 6.66
N LEU A 181 -11.53 1.96 7.91
CA LEU A 181 -12.13 0.94 8.78
C LEU A 181 -13.45 0.42 8.21
N GLY A 182 -14.37 1.31 7.83
CA GLY A 182 -15.67 0.91 7.30
C GLY A 182 -15.55 0.08 6.02
N VAL A 183 -14.74 0.56 5.07
CA VAL A 183 -14.55 -0.14 3.79
C VAL A 183 -13.80 -1.47 3.98
N SER A 184 -12.79 -1.51 4.85
CA SER A 184 -12.08 -2.78 5.12
C SER A 184 -12.97 -3.83 5.79
N LEU A 185 -13.89 -3.44 6.67
CA LEU A 185 -14.87 -4.39 7.24
C LEU A 185 -15.78 -5.01 6.18
N ILE A 186 -16.24 -4.20 5.22
CA ILE A 186 -17.06 -4.69 4.10
C ILE A 186 -16.23 -5.69 3.27
N LEU A 187 -15.00 -5.31 2.89
CA LEU A 187 -14.11 -6.19 2.11
C LEU A 187 -13.76 -7.49 2.82
N ILE A 188 -13.61 -7.48 4.15
CA ILE A 188 -13.37 -8.68 4.97
C ILE A 188 -14.55 -9.64 4.88
N ILE A 189 -15.78 -9.12 4.89
CA ILE A 189 -17.00 -9.94 4.77
C ILE A 189 -17.11 -10.50 3.36
N ASP A 190 -16.91 -9.66 2.34
CA ASP A 190 -17.05 -10.05 0.93
C ASP A 190 -16.01 -11.09 0.50
N ARG A 191 -14.82 -11.04 1.10
CA ARG A 191 -13.68 -11.92 0.76
C ARG A 191 -13.41 -12.96 1.84
N PHE A 192 -14.40 -13.30 2.65
CA PHE A 192 -14.25 -14.32 3.69
C PHE A 192 -14.00 -15.70 3.04
N PRO A 193 -12.91 -16.40 3.37
CA PRO A 193 -12.48 -17.58 2.61
C PRO A 193 -13.14 -18.91 3.05
N PHE A 194 -14.12 -18.88 3.95
CA PHE A 194 -14.74 -20.08 4.55
C PHE A 194 -16.28 -20.08 4.48
#